data_AF-A0A6P1DRZ4-F1
#
_entry.id   AF-A0A6P1DRZ4-F1
#
_cell.length_a   1.000
_cell.length_b   1.000
_cell.length_c   1.000
_cell.angle_alpha   90.00
_cell.angle_beta   90.00
_cell.angle_gamma   90.00
#
_symmetry.space_group_name_H-M   'P 1'
#
loop_
_entity.id
_entity.type
_entity.pdbx_description
1 polymer ?
#
loop_
_entity_poly.entity_id
_entity_poly.type
_entity_poly.pdbx_seq_one_letter_code
_entity_poly.pdbx_strand_id
1 'polypeptide(L)'
;MKALKYTILGIALFFASGMQAQISVNLNVGSPPQWGPSGYSDARYYYLPDVHSYYDVQTSRFIYYSGNSWVHRKSLPNQYRNYDLYNGYKV
;
A
#
# COMPACT_ATOMS: atom_id res chain seq x y z
N MET A 1 -20.38 52.17 8.11
CA MET A 1 -19.96 51.37 6.92
C MET A 1 -18.52 50.84 6.97
N LYS A 2 -17.53 51.55 7.55
CA LYS A 2 -16.14 51.07 7.60
C LYS A 2 -15.93 49.91 8.58
N ALA A 3 -16.50 50.00 9.79
CA ALA A 3 -16.42 48.95 10.81
C ALA A 3 -16.90 47.58 10.30
N LEU A 4 -18.04 47.54 9.62
CA LEU A 4 -18.61 46.31 9.05
C LEU A 4 -17.67 45.62 8.04
N LYS A 5 -16.92 46.41 7.25
CA LYS A 5 -15.94 45.87 6.28
C LYS A 5 -14.77 45.20 7.00
N TYR A 6 -14.30 45.77 8.11
CA TYR A 6 -13.22 45.19 8.90
C TYR A 6 -13.68 43.93 9.65
N THR A 7 -14.94 43.88 10.11
CA THR A 7 -15.50 42.67 10.72
C THR A 7 -15.60 41.53 9.72
N ILE A 8 -16.10 41.80 8.51
CA ILE A 8 -16.20 40.80 7.43
C ILE A 8 -14.80 40.30 7.02
N LEU A 9 -13.82 41.20 6.93
CA LEU A 9 -12.44 40.84 6.60
C LEU A 9 -11.79 39.98 7.69
N GLY A 10 -12.04 40.30 8.97
CA GLY A 10 -11.54 39.51 10.11
C GLY A 10 -12.12 38.10 10.14
N ILE A 11 -13.42 37.95 9.84
CA ILE A 11 -14.09 36.65 9.76
C ILE A 11 -13.51 35.82 8.59
N ALA A 12 -13.32 36.42 7.42
CA ALA A 12 -12.77 35.73 6.24
C ALA A 12 -11.35 35.19 6.49
N LEU A 13 -10.50 35.95 7.19
CA LEU A 13 -9.14 35.52 7.53
C LEU A 13 -9.12 34.37 8.56
N PHE A 14 -10.11 34.32 9.46
CA PHE A 14 -10.22 33.25 10.45
C PHE A 14 -10.56 31.89 9.84
N PHE A 15 -11.28 31.86 8.72
CA PHE A 15 -11.61 30.62 7.99
C PHE A 15 -10.49 30.14 7.05
N ALA A 16 -9.52 30.98 6.71
CA ALA A 16 -8.44 30.64 5.76
C ALA A 16 -7.31 29.80 6.38
N SER A 17 -7.26 29.66 7.71
CA SER A 17 -6.18 28.98 8.44
C SER A 17 -6.28 27.45 8.48
N GLY A 18 -7.32 26.85 7.88
CA GLY A 18 -7.63 25.42 7.97
C GLY A 18 -7.19 24.54 6.80
N MET A 19 -6.45 25.05 5.81
CA MET A 19 -6.06 24.24 4.64
C MET A 19 -4.81 23.40 4.93
N GLN A 20 -5.04 22.22 5.50
CA GLN A 20 -4.02 21.20 5.65
C GLN A 20 -3.91 20.41 4.33
N ALA A 21 -3.03 20.85 3.43
CA ALA A 21 -2.74 20.11 2.21
C ALA A 21 -1.98 18.82 2.57
N GLN A 22 -2.66 17.68 2.53
CA GLN A 22 -2.00 16.39 2.66
C GLN A 22 -1.34 16.04 1.33
N ILE A 23 -0.02 16.14 1.27
CA ILE A 23 0.76 15.62 0.13
C ILE A 23 0.95 14.12 0.38
N SER A 24 0.21 13.28 -0.36
CA SER A 24 0.46 11.84 -0.40
C SER A 24 1.53 11.56 -1.44
N VAL A 25 2.78 11.44 -1.01
CA VAL A 25 3.86 10.89 -1.84
C VAL A 25 3.88 9.38 -1.68
N ASN A 26 3.39 8.66 -2.69
CA ASN A 26 3.55 7.20 -2.77
C ASN A 26 4.98 6.88 -3.21
N LEU A 27 5.93 6.95 -2.27
CA LEU A 27 7.26 6.39 -2.48
C LEU A 27 7.11 4.87 -2.50
N ASN A 28 7.36 4.25 -3.66
CA ASN A 28 7.50 2.80 -3.80
C ASN A 28 8.79 2.35 -3.10
N VAL A 29 8.78 2.34 -1.76
CA VAL A 29 9.88 1.85 -0.93
C VAL A 29 9.72 0.35 -0.81
N GLY A 30 10.35 -0.38 -1.72
CA GLY A 30 10.37 -1.83 -1.73
C GLY A 30 11.06 -2.30 -3.01
N SER A 31 12.27 -2.83 -2.89
CA SER A 31 12.89 -3.49 -4.04
C SER A 31 12.14 -4.80 -4.30
N PRO A 32 11.69 -5.05 -5.54
CA PRO A 32 11.10 -6.33 -5.89
C PRO A 32 12.00 -7.48 -5.42
N PRO A 33 11.43 -8.53 -4.81
CA PRO A 33 12.21 -9.72 -4.49
C PRO A 33 12.83 -10.29 -5.76
N GLN A 34 14.00 -10.91 -5.65
CA GLN A 34 14.68 -11.54 -6.79
C GLN A 34 13.84 -12.64 -7.46
N TRP A 35 12.97 -13.27 -6.68
CA TRP A 35 12.03 -14.27 -7.17
C TRP A 35 10.75 -13.65 -7.77
N GLY A 36 10.61 -12.33 -7.89
CA GLY A 36 9.45 -11.68 -8.51
C GLY A 36 9.28 -12.01 -10.01
N PRO A 37 8.13 -11.68 -10.64
CA PRO A 37 7.91 -11.88 -12.07
C PRO A 37 8.87 -11.03 -12.91
N SER A 38 9.49 -11.65 -13.90
CA SER A 38 10.31 -10.92 -14.87
C SER A 38 9.39 -10.19 -15.86
N GLY A 39 9.55 -8.86 -15.98
CA GLY A 39 8.78 -8.04 -16.92
C GLY A 39 7.70 -7.14 -16.29
N TYR A 40 7.36 -7.35 -15.00
CA TYR A 40 6.38 -6.52 -14.27
C TYR A 40 6.95 -6.00 -12.94
N SER A 41 8.11 -5.35 -12.99
CA SER A 41 8.80 -4.83 -11.80
C SER A 41 8.06 -3.69 -11.08
N ASP A 42 7.05 -3.09 -11.72
CA ASP A 42 6.25 -2.00 -11.15
C ASP A 42 4.95 -2.47 -10.47
N ALA A 43 4.61 -3.76 -10.58
CA ALA A 43 3.42 -4.27 -9.91
C ALA A 43 3.63 -4.37 -8.39
N ARG A 44 2.74 -3.74 -7.63
CA ARG A 44 2.79 -3.74 -6.16
C ARG A 44 2.45 -5.11 -5.57
N TYR A 45 1.53 -5.83 -6.18
CA TYR A 45 1.06 -7.12 -5.71
C TYR A 45 1.36 -8.20 -6.74
N TYR A 46 2.11 -9.22 -6.34
CA TYR A 46 2.30 -10.43 -7.14
C TYR A 46 1.34 -11.50 -6.67
N TYR A 47 0.58 -12.09 -7.58
CA TYR A 47 -0.26 -13.23 -7.23
C TYR A 47 0.49 -14.53 -7.46
N LEU A 48 0.49 -15.38 -6.44
CA LEU A 48 1.10 -16.71 -6.42
C LEU A 48 -0.04 -17.74 -6.43
N PRO A 49 -0.47 -18.21 -7.62
CA PRO A 49 -1.62 -19.10 -7.75
C PRO A 49 -1.42 -20.44 -7.04
N ASP A 50 -0.24 -21.04 -7.07
CA ASP A 50 -0.02 -22.37 -6.48
C ASP A 50 -0.23 -22.41 -4.96
N VAL A 51 -0.12 -21.25 -4.30
CA VAL A 51 -0.29 -21.08 -2.84
C VAL A 51 -1.46 -20.15 -2.50
N HIS A 52 -2.28 -19.79 -3.50
CA HIS A 52 -3.41 -18.87 -3.39
C HIS A 52 -3.11 -17.61 -2.55
N SER A 53 -1.93 -17.02 -2.75
CA SER A 53 -1.43 -15.93 -1.92
C SER A 53 -1.01 -14.76 -2.80
N TYR A 54 -1.15 -13.54 -2.28
CA TYR A 54 -0.55 -12.35 -2.87
C TYR A 54 0.73 -11.98 -2.11
N TYR A 55 1.67 -11.34 -2.77
CA TYR A 55 2.84 -10.74 -2.15
C TYR A 55 2.87 -9.25 -2.42
N ASP A 56 2.83 -8.45 -1.35
CA ASP A 56 2.97 -6.99 -1.42
C ASP A 56 4.46 -6.62 -1.39
N VAL A 57 4.93 -6.07 -2.52
CA VAL A 57 6.33 -5.65 -2.70
C VAL A 57 6.70 -4.51 -1.77
N GLN A 58 5.78 -3.57 -1.52
CA GLN A 58 6.05 -2.39 -0.69
C GLN A 58 6.25 -2.76 0.79
N THR A 59 5.45 -3.72 1.28
CA THR A 59 5.54 -4.17 2.68
C THR A 59 6.37 -5.44 2.88
N SER A 60 6.81 -6.08 1.79
CA SER A 60 7.51 -7.36 1.76
C SER A 60 6.77 -8.43 2.58
N ARG A 61 5.46 -8.56 2.35
CA ARG A 61 4.56 -9.47 3.09
C ARG A 61 3.67 -10.26 2.16
N PHE A 62 3.39 -11.49 2.57
CA PHE A 62 2.36 -12.34 2.00
C PHE A 62 0.99 -11.99 2.56
N ILE A 63 0.00 -11.99 1.69
CA ILE A 63 -1.41 -11.75 1.97
C ILE A 63 -2.17 -13.00 1.51
N TYR A 64 -2.79 -13.70 2.44
CA TYR A 64 -3.54 -14.91 2.15
C TYR A 64 -4.71 -15.06 3.10
N TYR A 65 -5.66 -15.89 2.69
CA TYR A 65 -6.81 -16.23 3.53
C TYR A 65 -6.40 -17.30 4.55
N SER A 66 -6.62 -17.04 5.83
CA SER A 66 -6.32 -17.98 6.91
C SER A 66 -7.48 -18.02 7.90
N GLY A 67 -8.06 -19.21 8.08
CA GLY A 67 -9.30 -19.37 8.83
C GLY A 67 -10.46 -18.64 8.13
N ASN A 68 -10.87 -17.51 8.68
CA ASN A 68 -11.97 -16.69 8.16
C ASN A 68 -11.58 -15.24 7.83
N SER A 69 -10.28 -14.94 7.75
CA SER A 69 -9.81 -13.57 7.49
C SER A 69 -8.59 -13.53 6.57
N TRP A 70 -8.42 -12.40 5.90
CA TRP A 70 -7.20 -12.07 5.17
C TRP A 70 -6.12 -11.63 6.14
N VAL A 71 -5.00 -12.32 6.15
CA VAL A 71 -3.88 -12.03 7.04
C VAL A 71 -2.66 -11.56 6.25
N HIS A 72 -1.91 -10.64 6.85
CA HIS A 72 -0.63 -10.17 6.33
C HIS A 72 0.49 -10.79 7.17
N ARG A 73 1.42 -11.52 6.54
CA ARG A 73 2.47 -12.28 7.22
C ARG A 73 3.79 -12.20 6.44
N LYS A 74 4.92 -12.35 7.13
CA LYS A 74 6.26 -12.36 6.49
C LYS A 74 6.56 -13.67 5.75
N SER A 75 5.83 -14.72 6.04
CA SER A 75 5.97 -16.05 5.44
C SER A 75 4.63 -16.58 4.95
N LEU A 76 4.71 -17.49 3.99
CA LEU A 76 3.59 -18.31 3.54
C LEU A 76 2.99 -19.14 4.68
N PRO A 77 1.73 -19.61 4.54
CA PRO A 77 1.12 -20.50 5.53
C PRO A 77 1.96 -21.78 5.69
N ASN A 78 1.91 -22.41 6.86
CA ASN A 78 2.75 -23.58 7.18
C ASN A 78 2.64 -24.72 6.15
N GLN A 79 1.47 -24.89 5.53
CA GLN A 79 1.24 -25.90 4.49
C GLN A 79 2.08 -25.68 3.22
N TYR A 80 2.50 -24.43 2.97
CA TYR A 80 3.31 -24.02 1.82
C TYR A 80 4.70 -23.50 2.23
N ARG A 81 5.18 -23.84 3.42
CA ARG A 81 6.50 -23.37 3.91
C ARG A 81 7.68 -23.77 3.03
N ASN A 82 7.53 -24.86 2.27
CA ASN A 82 8.54 -25.39 1.37
C ASN A 82 8.31 -24.99 -0.09
N TYR A 83 7.36 -24.09 -0.35
CA TYR A 83 7.08 -23.62 -1.70
C TYR A 83 8.27 -22.84 -2.25
N ASP A 84 8.68 -23.18 -3.47
CA ASP A 84 9.78 -22.52 -4.14
C ASP A 84 9.30 -21.28 -4.88
N LEU A 85 9.55 -20.11 -4.29
CA LEU A 85 9.18 -18.82 -4.85
C LEU A 85 9.94 -18.49 -6.15
N TYR A 86 11.14 -19.07 -6.36
CA TYR A 86 11.97 -18.77 -7.53
C TYR A 86 11.44 -19.44 -8.80
N ASN A 87 10.96 -20.66 -8.68
CA ASN A 87 10.46 -21.48 -9.79
C ASN A 87 8.93 -21.48 -9.93
N GLY A 88 8.21 -20.95 -8.93
CA GLY A 88 6.76 -20.86 -8.94
C GLY A 88 6.20 -19.92 -10.00
N TYR A 89 5.02 -20.26 -10.54
CA TYR A 89 4.28 -19.37 -11.43
C TYR A 89 3.76 -18.17 -10.65
N LYS A 90 3.76 -17.00 -11.29
CA LYS A 90 3.49 -15.69 -10.67
C LYS A 90 2.99 -14.72 -11.73
N VAL A 91 1.99 -13.92 -11.37
CA VAL A 91 1.36 -12.90 -12.22
C VAL A 91 1.29 -11.56 -11.53
#